data_AF-A0A321LDT9-F1
#
_entry.id   AF-A0A321LDT9-F1
#
_cell.length_a   1.000
_cell.length_b   1.000
_cell.length_c   1.000
_cell.angle_alpha   90.00
_cell.angle_beta   90.00
_cell.angle_gamma   90.00
#
_symmetry.space_group_name_H-M   'P 1'
#
loop_
_entity.id
_entity.type
_entity.pdbx_description
1 polymer ?
#
loop_
_entity_poly.entity_id
_entity_poly.type
_entity_poly.pdbx_seq_one_letter_code
_entity_poly.pdbx_strand_id
1 'polypeptide(L)'
;MNEVRLNIIDVRGAVNGIVHCGLAEGAIAALSAGPETIAELEGAIERFIRRGENLGGGFQSFRPGEDFEQWDQGTVIIDLAARIVATRSLYCTLQGRGDVEYYEGDRATDVWVAYCLPEDWLLLHSTENGVEVRDALAEYLAGREKRRTERAANQPIDVREILYGRAMIRFIADACAVSKDRRAAEGFRDYDAEAGDPDEARGPDRNLSPSATRLMRLIHGRWLMTPRADLRGRTPREVILEKQHFIDSDMLTREIQWGLLGEAPPPLGRDSNAYKSAGFGSQEFAVYYHLCRYLVRECLTLLKRDSGLDADSLSTGRYSGREDSTDECSGGESLVDWLESMKEAWLSEPNEVFDGRIPGAIIEIERRRIPLPMSEEEIFREEELSEDLVERILTKIKIAPREIREEFASYRGMDKMNGEDLGPRFKYLDIPESEEEGFVLSSYRTREEWKAAKIKRKALDEKYEEIRSKDQETTLEEGEDEGGTRVH
;
A
#
# COMPACT_ATOMS: atom_id res chain seq x y z
N MET A 1 -7.88 -38.80 -11.94
CA MET A 1 -8.36 -37.96 -10.84
C MET A 1 -7.16 -37.15 -10.39
N ASN A 2 -7.36 -35.86 -10.14
CA ASN A 2 -6.30 -34.94 -9.67
C ASN A 2 -6.74 -34.42 -8.31
N GLU A 3 -6.85 -35.31 -7.33
CA GLU A 3 -7.32 -34.98 -6.00
C GLU A 3 -6.19 -34.96 -4.98
N VAL A 4 -6.34 -34.15 -3.95
CA VAL A 4 -5.46 -34.10 -2.78
C VAL A 4 -6.29 -34.11 -1.51
N ARG A 5 -5.69 -34.57 -0.43
CA ARG A 5 -6.23 -34.32 0.91
C ARG A 5 -5.77 -32.94 1.38
N LEU A 6 -6.70 -32.01 1.54
CA LEU A 6 -6.43 -30.65 2.02
C LEU A 6 -6.74 -30.56 3.52
N ASN A 7 -5.78 -30.09 4.30
CA ASN A 7 -5.95 -29.74 5.71
C ASN A 7 -5.85 -28.23 5.86
N ILE A 8 -6.78 -27.63 6.61
CA ILE A 8 -6.76 -26.21 6.93
C ILE A 8 -6.87 -26.08 8.44
N ILE A 9 -5.92 -25.36 9.02
CA ILE A 9 -5.74 -25.28 10.47
C ILE A 9 -5.60 -23.82 10.86
N ASP A 10 -6.37 -23.39 11.86
CA ASP A 10 -6.27 -22.08 12.48
C ASP A 10 -6.19 -22.19 14.01
N VAL A 11 -6.24 -21.06 14.70
CA VAL A 11 -6.17 -21.03 16.18
C VAL A 11 -7.40 -21.63 16.87
N ARG A 12 -8.52 -21.82 16.16
CA ARG A 12 -9.78 -22.35 16.69
C ARG A 12 -9.94 -23.83 16.45
N GLY A 13 -9.31 -24.37 15.40
CA GLY A 13 -9.33 -25.79 15.12
C GLY A 13 -8.76 -26.15 13.75
N ALA A 14 -9.08 -27.37 13.32
CA ALA A 14 -8.65 -27.92 12.05
C ALA A 14 -9.84 -28.55 11.31
N VAL A 15 -9.79 -28.48 9.98
CA VAL A 15 -10.70 -29.18 9.08
C VAL A 15 -9.93 -29.85 7.96
N ASN A 16 -10.44 -30.95 7.44
CA ASN A 16 -9.85 -31.65 6.30
C ASN A 16 -10.90 -32.19 5.32
N GLY A 17 -10.50 -32.32 4.06
CA GLY A 17 -11.36 -32.83 2.99
C GLY A 17 -10.55 -33.30 1.78
N ILE A 18 -11.20 -34.09 0.92
CA ILE A 18 -10.65 -34.48 -0.38
C ILE A 18 -11.16 -33.47 -1.40
N VAL A 19 -10.23 -32.87 -2.15
CA VAL A 19 -10.53 -31.80 -3.11
C VAL A 19 -9.74 -31.96 -4.39
N HIS A 20 -10.24 -31.39 -5.48
CA HIS A 20 -9.46 -31.22 -6.70
C HIS A 20 -8.24 -30.31 -6.46
N CYS A 21 -7.11 -30.57 -7.12
CA CYS A 21 -5.87 -29.79 -6.97
C CYS A 21 -6.09 -28.28 -7.17
N GLY A 22 -6.91 -27.89 -8.15
CA GLY A 22 -7.23 -26.47 -8.40
C GLY A 22 -7.88 -25.76 -7.21
N LEU A 23 -8.68 -26.47 -6.39
CA LEU A 23 -9.24 -25.90 -5.16
C LEU A 23 -8.15 -25.69 -4.09
N ALA A 24 -7.20 -26.62 -3.99
CA ALA A 24 -6.06 -26.46 -3.09
C ALA A 24 -5.15 -25.31 -3.53
N GLU A 25 -4.88 -25.17 -4.84
CA GLU A 25 -4.11 -24.06 -5.41
C GLU A 25 -4.81 -22.72 -5.22
N GLY A 26 -6.12 -22.65 -5.48
CA GLY A 26 -6.92 -21.45 -5.20
C GLY A 26 -6.94 -21.09 -3.72
N ALA A 27 -6.97 -22.07 -2.81
CA ALA A 27 -6.84 -21.83 -1.38
C ALA A 27 -5.44 -21.32 -0.99
N ILE A 28 -4.38 -21.80 -1.63
CA ILE A 28 -3.02 -21.27 -1.45
C ILE A 28 -2.94 -19.83 -1.97
N ALA A 29 -3.46 -19.55 -3.17
CA ALA A 29 -3.49 -18.20 -3.74
C ALA A 29 -4.28 -17.22 -2.86
N ALA A 30 -5.39 -17.67 -2.26
CA ALA A 30 -6.21 -16.91 -1.31
C ALA A 30 -5.45 -16.48 -0.04
N LEU A 31 -4.29 -17.08 0.26
CA LEU A 31 -3.43 -16.62 1.35
C LEU A 31 -2.82 -15.23 1.07
N SER A 32 -2.89 -14.73 -0.17
CA SER A 32 -2.56 -13.32 -0.52
C SER A 32 -3.46 -12.33 0.21
N ALA A 33 -4.68 -12.72 0.57
CA ALA A 33 -5.58 -11.89 1.38
C ALA A 33 -5.13 -11.78 2.85
N GLY A 34 -4.11 -12.53 3.26
CA GLY A 34 -3.60 -12.59 4.63
C GLY A 34 -4.57 -13.12 5.68
N PRO A 35 -5.37 -14.19 5.42
CA PRO A 35 -6.30 -14.73 6.40
C PRO A 35 -5.56 -15.30 7.62
N GLU A 36 -6.18 -15.16 8.80
CA GLU A 36 -5.76 -15.77 10.07
C GLU A 36 -6.76 -16.85 10.54
N THR A 37 -7.95 -16.92 9.94
CA THR A 37 -8.99 -17.91 10.27
C THR A 37 -9.50 -18.65 9.04
N ILE A 38 -10.04 -19.85 9.25
CA ILE A 38 -10.64 -20.65 8.18
C ILE A 38 -11.76 -19.87 7.47
N ALA A 39 -12.56 -19.11 8.21
CA ALA A 39 -13.64 -18.28 7.65
C ALA A 39 -13.11 -17.13 6.76
N GLU A 40 -12.01 -16.49 7.15
CA GLU A 40 -11.37 -15.47 6.31
C GLU A 40 -10.77 -16.06 5.04
N LEU A 41 -10.12 -17.23 5.14
CA LEU A 41 -9.62 -17.96 3.97
C LEU A 41 -10.76 -18.35 3.04
N GLU A 42 -11.87 -18.81 3.61
CA GLU A 42 -13.07 -19.17 2.87
C GLU A 42 -13.69 -17.96 2.16
N GLY A 43 -13.67 -16.76 2.76
CA GLY A 43 -14.08 -15.54 2.06
C GLY A 43 -13.10 -15.12 0.96
N ALA A 44 -11.80 -15.24 1.22
CA ALA A 44 -10.74 -14.86 0.28
C ALA A 44 -10.68 -15.74 -0.98
N ILE A 45 -11.13 -17.00 -0.90
CA ILE A 45 -11.09 -17.93 -2.03
C ILE A 45 -11.92 -17.46 -3.23
N GLU A 46 -12.93 -16.63 -3.01
CA GLU A 46 -13.78 -16.08 -4.08
C GLU A 46 -13.01 -15.19 -5.05
N ARG A 47 -11.81 -14.73 -4.66
CA ARG A 47 -10.88 -14.04 -5.57
C ARG A 47 -10.32 -14.95 -6.66
N PHE A 48 -10.34 -16.26 -6.49
CA PHE A 48 -9.75 -17.21 -7.44
C PHE A 48 -10.76 -18.25 -7.93
N ILE A 49 -11.83 -18.49 -7.15
CA ILE A 49 -12.85 -19.48 -7.43
C ILE A 49 -14.21 -18.84 -7.13
N ARG A 50 -14.90 -18.37 -8.16
CA ARG A 50 -16.26 -17.84 -8.04
C ARG A 50 -17.20 -18.96 -7.63
N ARG A 51 -17.94 -18.78 -6.54
CA ARG A 51 -18.92 -19.76 -6.11
C ARG A 51 -20.16 -19.72 -7.00
N GLY A 52 -20.70 -20.90 -7.31
CA GLY A 52 -22.05 -21.00 -7.89
C GLY A 52 -23.12 -20.69 -6.84
N GLU A 53 -24.26 -20.14 -7.26
CA GLU A 53 -25.36 -19.65 -6.41
C GLU A 53 -25.95 -20.69 -5.43
N ASN A 54 -25.66 -21.99 -5.61
CA ASN A 54 -26.22 -23.11 -4.84
C ASN A 54 -25.19 -23.95 -4.08
N LEU A 55 -23.94 -23.53 -4.02
CA LEU A 55 -22.89 -24.24 -3.28
C LEU A 55 -22.75 -23.59 -1.89
N GLY A 56 -22.78 -24.40 -0.83
CA GLY A 56 -22.50 -23.95 0.54
C GLY A 56 -21.08 -23.39 0.69
N GLY A 57 -20.64 -23.18 1.94
CA GLY A 57 -19.25 -22.76 2.20
C GLY A 57 -18.24 -23.66 1.49
N GLY A 58 -17.19 -23.08 0.90
CA GLY A 58 -16.14 -23.83 0.17
C GLY A 58 -15.49 -24.95 1.00
N PHE A 59 -15.53 -24.84 2.33
CA PHE A 59 -15.05 -25.88 3.25
C PHE A 59 -16.16 -26.51 4.11
N GLN A 60 -17.43 -26.21 3.84
CA GLN A 60 -18.55 -26.70 4.64
C GLN A 60 -18.70 -28.23 4.61
N SER A 61 -18.24 -28.88 3.54
CA SER A 61 -18.22 -30.34 3.40
C SER A 61 -17.06 -31.02 4.14
N PHE A 62 -16.13 -30.23 4.71
CA PHE A 62 -14.94 -30.76 5.35
C PHE A 62 -15.27 -31.35 6.73
N ARG A 63 -14.47 -32.32 7.14
CA ARG A 63 -14.59 -32.97 8.44
C ARG A 63 -13.73 -32.23 9.46
N PRO A 64 -14.17 -32.12 10.71
CA PRO A 64 -13.35 -31.56 11.78
C PRO A 64 -12.16 -32.48 12.08
N GLY A 65 -11.02 -31.87 12.42
CA GLY A 65 -9.77 -32.54 12.76
C GLY A 65 -8.71 -32.48 11.66
N GLU A 66 -7.53 -33.00 11.99
CA GLU A 66 -6.41 -33.15 11.08
C GLU A 66 -6.41 -34.57 10.49
N ASP A 67 -6.11 -34.70 9.21
CA ASP A 67 -5.89 -35.99 8.54
C ASP A 67 -4.71 -35.82 7.57
N PHE A 68 -3.54 -36.32 7.95
CA PHE A 68 -2.31 -36.19 7.16
C PHE A 68 -2.02 -37.42 6.30
N GLU A 69 -2.96 -38.36 6.19
CA GLU A 69 -2.78 -39.48 5.28
C GLU A 69 -2.67 -38.99 3.83
N GLN A 70 -1.91 -39.72 3.02
CA GLN A 70 -1.78 -39.41 1.59
C GLN A 70 -3.08 -39.80 0.86
N TRP A 71 -3.53 -38.98 -0.09
CA TRP A 71 -4.68 -39.29 -0.94
C TRP A 71 -4.38 -38.94 -2.39
N ASP A 72 -4.59 -39.87 -3.32
CA ASP A 72 -4.36 -39.70 -4.76
C ASP A 72 -3.03 -38.95 -5.06
N GLN A 73 -3.09 -37.65 -5.39
CA GLN A 73 -1.92 -36.85 -5.74
C GLN A 73 -1.12 -36.34 -4.55
N GLY A 74 -1.62 -36.45 -3.31
CA GLY A 74 -0.88 -36.15 -2.10
C GLY A 74 -1.71 -35.48 -1.01
N THR A 75 -1.00 -34.75 -0.15
CA THR A 75 -1.60 -34.01 0.98
C THR A 75 -1.08 -32.58 0.94
N VAL A 76 -2.00 -31.62 1.13
CA VAL A 76 -1.70 -30.21 1.28
C VAL A 76 -2.14 -29.77 2.68
N ILE A 77 -1.30 -29.04 3.37
CA ILE A 77 -1.55 -28.53 4.72
C ILE A 77 -1.41 -27.02 4.67
N ILE A 78 -2.46 -26.30 5.05
CA ILE A 78 -2.48 -24.85 5.24
C ILE A 78 -2.68 -24.60 6.73
N ASP A 79 -1.63 -24.16 7.41
CA ASP A 79 -1.66 -23.80 8.82
C ASP A 79 -1.59 -22.26 8.94
N LEU A 80 -2.77 -21.65 9.08
CA LEU A 80 -2.95 -20.20 9.21
C LEU A 80 -2.28 -19.69 10.49
N ALA A 81 -2.42 -20.43 11.60
CA ALA A 81 -1.87 -20.05 12.90
C ALA A 81 -0.33 -20.05 12.89
N ALA A 82 0.30 -20.99 12.18
CA ALA A 82 1.75 -21.08 12.03
C ALA A 82 2.31 -20.30 10.83
N ARG A 83 1.44 -19.82 9.92
CA ARG A 83 1.80 -19.35 8.56
C ARG A 83 2.73 -20.33 7.85
N ILE A 84 2.29 -21.59 7.73
CA ILE A 84 3.00 -22.64 7.00
C ILE A 84 2.06 -23.21 5.94
N VAL A 85 2.58 -23.40 4.72
CA VAL A 85 1.97 -24.28 3.73
C VAL A 85 2.93 -25.45 3.51
N ALA A 86 2.46 -26.67 3.69
CA ALA A 86 3.25 -27.88 3.46
C ALA A 86 2.56 -28.78 2.45
N THR A 87 3.33 -29.30 1.48
CA THR A 87 2.82 -30.21 0.45
C THR A 87 3.65 -31.49 0.35
N ARG A 88 2.93 -32.61 0.28
CA ARG A 88 3.43 -33.93 -0.15
C ARG A 88 2.89 -34.30 -1.55
N SER A 89 2.41 -33.31 -2.31
CA SER A 89 1.89 -33.48 -3.66
C SER A 89 2.92 -33.06 -4.71
N LEU A 90 3.05 -33.88 -5.77
CA LEU A 90 3.84 -33.58 -6.96
C LEU A 90 3.15 -32.58 -7.91
N TYR A 91 1.86 -32.33 -7.70
CA TYR A 91 1.02 -31.54 -8.60
C TYR A 91 0.80 -30.12 -8.07
N CYS A 92 0.85 -29.91 -6.75
CA CYS A 92 0.73 -28.58 -6.16
C CYS A 92 2.12 -27.94 -6.00
N THR A 93 2.48 -27.06 -6.92
CA THR A 93 3.73 -26.28 -6.79
C THR A 93 3.46 -25.06 -5.92
N LEU A 94 3.98 -25.05 -4.69
CA LEU A 94 3.93 -23.83 -3.85
C LEU A 94 4.96 -22.82 -4.35
N GLN A 95 4.51 -21.59 -4.55
CA GLN A 95 5.38 -20.46 -4.80
C GLN A 95 4.90 -19.28 -3.97
N GLY A 96 5.83 -18.41 -3.56
CA GLY A 96 5.47 -17.18 -2.86
C GLY A 96 4.75 -16.19 -3.77
N ARG A 97 4.94 -16.33 -5.10
CA ARG A 97 4.26 -15.56 -6.14
C ARG A 97 4.02 -16.49 -7.32
N GLY A 98 2.90 -16.35 -7.99
CA GLY A 98 2.58 -17.15 -9.15
C GLY A 98 1.19 -16.85 -9.66
N ASP A 99 0.69 -17.71 -10.53
CA ASP A 99 -0.63 -17.61 -11.11
C ASP A 99 -1.41 -18.89 -10.84
N VAL A 100 -2.72 -18.76 -10.65
CA VAL A 100 -3.65 -19.89 -10.62
C VAL A 100 -4.73 -19.69 -11.65
N GLU A 101 -5.22 -20.79 -12.23
CA GLU A 101 -6.38 -20.72 -13.11
C GLU A 101 -7.62 -20.28 -12.30
N TYR A 102 -8.38 -19.35 -12.86
CA TYR A 102 -9.63 -18.88 -12.29
C TYR A 102 -10.76 -19.86 -12.59
N TYR A 103 -11.56 -20.14 -11.57
CA TYR A 103 -12.70 -21.07 -11.69
C TYR A 103 -14.03 -20.35 -11.50
N GLU A 104 -15.01 -20.73 -12.32
CA GLU A 104 -16.42 -20.42 -12.12
C GLU A 104 -17.17 -21.68 -11.70
N GLY A 105 -17.46 -21.78 -10.40
CA GLY A 105 -17.98 -22.99 -9.78
C GLY A 105 -16.97 -24.14 -9.91
N ASP A 106 -17.35 -25.17 -10.64
CA ASP A 106 -16.52 -26.35 -10.94
C ASP A 106 -15.77 -26.24 -12.29
N ARG A 107 -15.91 -25.11 -12.98
CA ARG A 107 -15.39 -24.92 -14.34
C ARG A 107 -14.17 -24.02 -14.37
N ALA A 108 -13.06 -24.56 -14.86
CA ALA A 108 -11.89 -23.80 -15.26
C ALA A 108 -12.24 -22.81 -16.38
N THR A 109 -11.76 -21.57 -16.28
CA THR A 109 -12.09 -20.48 -17.23
C THR A 109 -11.00 -20.18 -18.25
N ASP A 110 -9.88 -20.92 -18.26
CA ASP A 110 -8.69 -20.62 -19.08
C ASP A 110 -8.02 -19.26 -18.78
N VAL A 111 -8.52 -18.51 -17.79
CA VAL A 111 -7.97 -17.24 -17.31
C VAL A 111 -7.05 -17.51 -16.13
N TRP A 112 -5.84 -16.96 -16.15
CA TRP A 112 -4.85 -17.11 -15.10
C TRP A 112 -4.79 -15.83 -14.27
N VAL A 113 -4.91 -15.96 -12.95
CA VAL A 113 -4.95 -14.85 -12.00
C VAL A 113 -3.73 -14.91 -11.09
N ALA A 114 -3.00 -13.81 -11.06
CA ALA A 114 -1.81 -13.67 -10.25
C ALA A 114 -2.11 -13.59 -8.75
N TYR A 115 -1.19 -14.10 -7.94
CA TYR A 115 -1.18 -13.97 -6.49
C TYR A 115 0.23 -13.70 -5.96
N CYS A 116 0.29 -13.04 -4.81
CA CYS A 116 1.52 -12.77 -4.08
C CYS A 116 1.26 -13.06 -2.60
N LEU A 117 2.03 -13.98 -2.01
CA LEU A 117 1.94 -14.32 -0.60
C LEU A 117 2.81 -13.38 0.23
N PRO A 118 2.37 -13.02 1.45
CA PRO A 118 3.24 -12.40 2.44
C PRO A 118 4.52 -13.22 2.68
N GLU A 119 5.66 -12.54 2.86
CA GLU A 119 6.96 -13.19 3.11
C GLU A 119 7.01 -13.99 4.43
N ASP A 120 6.06 -13.77 5.35
CA ASP A 120 5.99 -14.53 6.60
C ASP A 120 5.45 -15.96 6.44
N TRP A 121 4.96 -16.34 5.25
CA TRP A 121 4.58 -17.71 4.93
C TRP A 121 5.81 -18.62 4.71
N LEU A 122 5.88 -19.71 5.44
CA LEU A 122 6.86 -20.77 5.20
C LEU A 122 6.26 -21.81 4.23
N LEU A 123 6.88 -21.98 3.08
CA LEU A 123 6.46 -22.96 2.08
C LEU A 123 7.37 -24.20 2.18
N LEU A 124 6.79 -25.36 2.47
CA LEU A 124 7.48 -26.63 2.65
C LEU A 124 7.06 -27.60 1.56
N HIS A 125 8.04 -28.12 0.83
CA HIS A 125 7.83 -29.04 -0.28
C HIS A 125 8.52 -30.35 -0.02
N SER A 126 7.82 -31.45 -0.29
CA SER A 126 8.48 -32.75 -0.26
C SER A 126 9.26 -33.03 -1.54
N THR A 127 8.92 -32.33 -2.61
CA THR A 127 9.46 -32.55 -3.95
C THR A 127 9.77 -31.22 -4.62
N GLU A 128 10.95 -31.12 -5.25
CA GLU A 128 11.38 -29.97 -6.05
C GLU A 128 11.83 -30.50 -7.42
N ASN A 129 11.25 -29.99 -8.51
CA ASN A 129 11.53 -30.45 -9.87
C ASN A 129 11.39 -31.98 -10.07
N GLY A 130 10.45 -32.61 -9.36
CA GLY A 130 10.21 -34.06 -9.41
C GLY A 130 11.20 -34.93 -8.61
N VAL A 131 12.09 -34.32 -7.83
CA VAL A 131 13.02 -35.03 -6.93
C VAL A 131 12.54 -34.87 -5.49
N GLU A 132 12.47 -35.96 -4.73
CA GLU A 132 12.24 -35.89 -3.28
C GLU A 132 13.41 -35.18 -2.60
N VAL A 133 13.12 -34.05 -1.95
CA VAL A 133 14.17 -33.23 -1.32
C VAL A 133 14.19 -33.45 0.19
N ARG A 134 13.01 -33.39 0.83
CA ARG A 134 12.81 -33.54 2.29
C ARG A 134 11.40 -34.02 2.60
N ASP A 135 11.11 -34.42 3.84
CA ASP A 135 9.75 -34.75 4.26
C ASP A 135 9.05 -33.49 4.81
N ALA A 136 8.22 -32.85 3.98
CA ALA A 136 7.52 -31.62 4.37
C ALA A 136 6.57 -31.82 5.56
N LEU A 137 6.01 -33.03 5.74
CA LEU A 137 5.14 -33.32 6.88
C LEU A 137 5.96 -33.39 8.17
N ALA A 138 7.11 -34.07 8.14
CA ALA A 138 8.00 -34.13 9.30
C ALA A 138 8.49 -32.74 9.71
N GLU A 139 8.90 -31.90 8.74
CA GLU A 139 9.32 -30.51 8.99
C GLU A 139 8.18 -29.65 9.54
N TYR A 140 6.99 -29.79 8.96
CA TYR A 140 5.78 -29.10 9.44
C TYR A 140 5.49 -29.45 10.91
N LEU A 141 5.43 -30.75 11.24
CA LEU A 141 5.14 -31.22 12.60
C LEU A 141 6.21 -30.76 13.60
N ALA A 142 7.48 -30.76 13.21
CA ALA A 142 8.58 -30.30 14.06
C ALA A 142 8.55 -28.78 14.30
N GLY A 143 8.09 -27.98 13.33
CA GLY A 143 8.16 -26.52 13.36
C GLY A 143 6.89 -25.79 13.83
N ARG A 144 5.70 -26.38 13.64
CA ARG A 144 4.40 -25.69 13.79
C ARG A 144 4.20 -25.04 15.15
N GLU A 145 4.47 -25.75 16.26
CA GLU A 145 4.19 -25.23 17.60
C GLU A 145 5.13 -24.08 17.99
N LYS A 146 6.39 -24.14 17.56
CA LYS A 146 7.34 -23.04 17.75
C LYS A 146 6.85 -21.79 17.03
N ARG A 147 6.49 -21.89 15.75
CA ARG A 147 5.99 -20.74 14.97
C ARG A 147 4.68 -20.18 15.51
N ARG A 148 3.74 -21.05 15.93
CA ARG A 148 2.50 -20.62 16.60
C ARG A 148 2.80 -19.84 17.88
N THR A 149 3.74 -20.31 18.69
CA THR A 149 4.15 -19.63 19.93
C THR A 149 4.81 -18.27 19.63
N GLU A 150 5.73 -18.23 18.66
CA GLU A 150 6.39 -16.99 18.23
C GLU A 150 5.40 -15.96 17.69
N ARG A 151 4.39 -16.39 16.92
CA ARG A 151 3.33 -15.53 16.40
C ARG A 151 2.36 -15.07 17.48
N ALA A 152 1.98 -15.96 18.40
CA ALA A 152 1.14 -15.59 19.55
C ALA A 152 1.82 -14.54 20.43
N ALA A 153 3.14 -14.65 20.63
CA ALA A 153 3.93 -13.66 21.35
C ALA A 153 4.05 -12.32 20.61
N ASN A 154 3.94 -12.33 19.28
CA ASN A 154 4.09 -11.17 18.41
C ASN A 154 2.78 -10.82 17.68
N GLN A 155 1.65 -10.83 18.40
CA GLN A 155 0.35 -10.53 17.80
C GLN A 155 0.37 -9.16 17.08
N PRO A 156 -0.22 -9.02 15.88
CA PRO A 156 -0.37 -7.73 15.22
C PRO A 156 -1.11 -6.73 16.12
N ILE A 157 -0.65 -5.49 16.13
CA ILE A 157 -1.34 -4.38 16.79
C ILE A 157 -2.06 -3.53 15.73
N ASP A 158 -3.12 -2.85 16.13
CA ASP A 158 -3.73 -1.83 15.26
C ASP A 158 -2.87 -0.58 15.29
N VAL A 159 -1.97 -0.47 14.31
CA VAL A 159 -1.05 0.64 14.17
C VAL A 159 -1.78 1.93 13.76
N ARG A 160 -2.93 1.81 13.08
CA ARG A 160 -3.69 2.96 12.57
C ARG A 160 -4.26 3.79 13.72
N GLU A 161 -4.66 3.15 14.81
CA GLU A 161 -5.07 3.83 16.05
C GLU A 161 -3.96 4.74 16.63
N ILE A 162 -2.69 4.43 16.38
CA ILE A 162 -1.56 5.25 16.83
C ILE A 162 -1.24 6.34 15.80
N LEU A 163 -1.18 5.96 14.51
CA LEU A 163 -0.79 6.86 13.43
C LEU A 163 -1.85 7.91 13.12
N TYR A 164 -3.14 7.54 13.11
CA TYR A 164 -4.25 8.47 12.85
C TYR A 164 -4.96 8.93 14.11
N GLY A 165 -4.59 8.39 15.28
CA GLY A 165 -5.27 8.69 16.53
C GLY A 165 -4.58 9.77 17.38
N ARG A 166 -5.00 9.80 18.65
CA ARG A 166 -4.65 10.85 19.59
C ARG A 166 -3.15 10.94 19.91
N ALA A 167 -2.42 9.85 19.71
CA ALA A 167 -0.97 9.81 19.90
C ALA A 167 -0.22 10.75 18.93
N MET A 168 -0.58 10.72 17.65
CA MET A 168 -0.04 11.64 16.64
C MET A 168 -0.48 13.08 16.92
N ILE A 169 -1.76 13.29 17.20
CA ILE A 169 -2.33 14.63 17.41
C ILE A 169 -1.65 15.33 18.59
N ARG A 170 -1.48 14.64 19.72
CA ARG A 170 -0.78 15.18 20.90
C ARG A 170 0.66 15.53 20.58
N PHE A 171 1.38 14.65 19.87
CA PHE A 171 2.75 14.94 19.47
C PHE A 171 2.85 16.21 18.62
N ILE A 172 1.94 16.38 17.64
CA ILE A 172 1.90 17.57 16.80
C ILE A 172 1.64 18.82 17.66
N ALA A 173 0.62 18.79 18.52
CA ALA A 173 0.28 19.90 19.41
C ALA A 173 1.46 20.32 20.30
N ASP A 174 2.08 19.36 20.99
CA ASP A 174 3.22 19.59 21.89
C ASP A 174 4.42 20.14 21.12
N ALA A 175 4.75 19.54 19.96
CA ALA A 175 5.89 19.95 19.16
C ALA A 175 5.73 21.37 18.59
N CYS A 176 4.51 21.73 18.16
CA CYS A 176 4.19 23.07 17.68
C CYS A 176 4.24 24.11 18.81
N ALA A 177 3.68 23.79 19.99
CA ALA A 177 3.72 24.67 21.16
C ALA A 177 5.16 24.95 21.62
N VAL A 178 5.98 23.92 21.78
CA VAL A 178 7.40 24.07 22.14
C VAL A 178 8.16 24.90 21.11
N SER A 179 7.82 24.76 19.82
CA SER A 179 8.46 25.52 18.75
C SER A 179 8.06 27.00 18.76
N LYS A 180 6.81 27.31 19.14
CA LYS A 180 6.35 28.70 19.39
C LYS A 180 7.14 29.32 20.55
N ASP A 181 7.21 28.64 21.69
CA ASP A 181 7.90 29.15 22.89
C ASP A 181 9.37 29.42 22.63
N ARG A 182 10.03 28.51 21.89
CA ARG A 182 11.42 28.67 21.50
C ARG A 182 11.63 29.86 20.56
N ARG A 183 10.76 30.07 19.58
CA ARG A 183 10.82 31.24 18.67
C ARG A 183 10.62 32.55 19.41
N ALA A 184 9.69 32.59 20.37
CA ALA A 184 9.48 33.74 21.24
C ALA A 184 10.74 34.04 22.08
N ALA A 185 11.38 33.01 22.63
CA ALA A 185 12.61 33.14 23.41
C ALA A 185 13.83 33.58 22.57
N GLU A 186 13.92 33.13 21.30
CA GLU A 186 15.02 33.43 20.38
C GLU A 186 14.83 34.74 19.60
N GLY A 187 13.72 35.47 19.80
CA GLY A 187 13.46 36.77 19.17
C GLY A 187 13.33 36.72 17.64
N PHE A 188 13.00 35.56 17.09
CA PHE A 188 12.94 35.32 15.64
C PHE A 188 11.72 36.06 15.05
N ARG A 189 11.96 37.12 14.26
CA ARG A 189 10.93 37.73 13.41
C ARG A 189 10.94 37.01 12.07
N ASP A 190 9.80 36.47 11.66
CA ASP A 190 9.61 36.10 10.26
C ASP A 190 9.74 37.41 9.47
N TYR A 191 10.76 37.51 8.61
CA TYR A 191 10.78 38.56 7.61
C TYR A 191 9.60 38.29 6.68
N ASP A 192 8.61 39.19 6.68
CA ASP A 192 7.54 39.17 5.70
C ASP A 192 8.18 39.13 4.32
N ALA A 193 7.86 38.10 3.54
CA ALA A 193 8.24 38.05 2.15
C ALA A 193 7.69 39.34 1.51
N GLU A 194 8.58 40.15 0.94
CA GLU A 194 8.20 41.39 0.27
C GLU A 194 7.03 41.14 -0.67
N ALA A 195 6.09 42.09 -0.70
CA ALA A 195 4.89 42.08 -1.51
C ALA A 195 5.19 41.75 -2.98
N GLY A 196 5.11 40.46 -3.32
CA GLY A 196 5.02 39.97 -4.69
C GLY A 196 3.62 40.20 -5.25
N ASP A 197 3.53 40.23 -6.58
CA ASP A 197 2.34 40.56 -7.36
C ASP A 197 1.06 39.86 -6.85
N PRO A 198 -0.02 40.62 -6.56
CA PRO A 198 -1.28 40.06 -6.04
C PRO A 198 -1.93 39.00 -6.95
N ASP A 199 -1.60 38.93 -8.24
CA ASP A 199 -2.16 37.93 -9.16
C ASP A 199 -1.42 36.57 -9.15
N GLU A 200 -0.18 36.49 -8.65
CA GLU A 200 0.54 35.22 -8.46
C GLU A 200 0.15 34.48 -7.15
N ALA A 201 -0.83 34.98 -6.41
CA ALA A 201 -1.19 34.54 -5.06
C ALA A 201 -2.26 33.41 -5.00
N ARG A 202 -2.65 32.80 -6.13
CA ARG A 202 -3.80 31.87 -6.23
C ARG A 202 -3.46 30.37 -6.20
N GLY A 203 -2.45 29.94 -5.43
CA GLY A 203 -2.08 28.52 -5.28
C GLY A 203 -2.27 27.99 -3.85
N PRO A 204 -2.63 26.70 -3.65
CA PRO A 204 -2.97 26.11 -2.34
C PRO A 204 -1.79 25.96 -1.35
N ASP A 205 -0.54 26.24 -1.76
CA ASP A 205 0.68 26.04 -0.97
C ASP A 205 1.27 27.31 -0.30
N ARG A 206 0.67 28.50 -0.43
CA ARG A 206 1.36 29.78 -0.09
C ARG A 206 1.15 30.41 1.30
N ASN A 207 0.66 29.69 2.33
CA ASN A 207 0.38 30.31 3.65
C ASN A 207 1.46 30.16 4.75
N LEU A 208 2.57 29.47 4.50
CA LEU A 208 3.66 29.32 5.48
C LEU A 208 4.93 30.05 5.02
N SER A 209 5.58 30.78 5.93
CA SER A 209 6.92 31.32 5.69
C SER A 209 7.91 30.17 5.46
N PRO A 210 9.03 30.39 4.73
CA PRO A 210 10.05 29.35 4.53
C PRO A 210 10.54 28.72 5.85
N SER A 211 10.59 29.55 6.91
CA SER A 211 10.94 29.11 8.26
C SER A 211 9.90 28.13 8.84
N ALA A 212 8.61 28.40 8.63
CA ALA A 212 7.50 27.57 9.10
C ALA A 212 7.37 26.28 8.28
N THR A 213 7.64 26.33 6.96
CA THR A 213 7.76 25.15 6.11
C THR A 213 8.89 24.22 6.59
N ARG A 214 10.06 24.78 6.92
CA ARG A 214 11.16 24.01 7.50
C ARG A 214 10.79 23.39 8.84
N LEU A 215 10.08 24.13 9.69
CA LEU A 215 9.62 23.64 10.99
C LEU A 215 8.61 22.48 10.84
N MET A 216 7.66 22.61 9.92
CA MET A 216 6.71 21.55 9.59
C MET A 216 7.42 20.26 9.19
N ARG A 217 8.41 20.35 8.28
CA ARG A 217 9.23 19.22 7.84
C ARG A 217 9.98 18.58 9.02
N LEU A 218 10.54 19.39 9.92
CA LEU A 218 11.25 18.91 11.12
C LEU A 218 10.32 18.17 12.10
N ILE A 219 9.14 18.72 12.38
CA ILE A 219 8.16 18.11 13.30
C ILE A 219 7.70 16.77 12.72
N HIS A 220 7.32 16.73 11.44
CA HIS A 220 6.91 15.50 10.78
C HIS A 220 8.05 14.46 10.75
N GLY A 221 9.27 14.87 10.40
CA GLY A 221 10.44 13.98 10.41
C GLY A 221 10.73 13.42 11.80
N ARG A 222 10.60 14.22 12.86
CA ARG A 222 10.73 13.75 14.24
C ARG A 222 9.66 12.73 14.60
N TRP A 223 8.41 12.98 14.23
CA TRP A 223 7.34 12.00 14.44
C TRP A 223 7.69 10.65 13.79
N LEU A 224 8.06 10.68 12.50
CA LEU A 224 8.34 9.47 11.73
C LEU A 224 9.55 8.68 12.22
N MET A 225 10.55 9.34 12.78
CA MET A 225 11.85 8.75 13.13
C MET A 225 12.04 8.52 14.63
N THR A 226 11.08 8.88 15.47
CA THR A 226 11.20 8.68 16.93
C THR A 226 10.62 7.32 17.32
N PRO A 227 11.41 6.41 17.93
CA PRO A 227 10.91 5.17 18.49
C PRO A 227 9.80 5.39 19.51
N ARG A 228 8.75 4.57 19.49
CA ARG A 228 7.62 4.72 20.40
C ARG A 228 7.31 3.44 21.17
N ALA A 229 6.99 3.57 22.45
CA ALA A 229 6.61 2.44 23.29
C ALA A 229 5.31 1.77 22.83
N ASP A 230 4.34 2.56 22.36
CA ASP A 230 3.06 2.08 21.79
C ASP A 230 3.25 1.33 20.46
N LEU A 231 4.39 1.52 19.78
CA LEU A 231 4.84 0.75 18.61
C LEU A 231 5.92 -0.30 18.96
N ARG A 232 5.98 -0.77 20.22
CA ARG A 232 6.96 -1.76 20.69
C ARG A 232 8.42 -1.35 20.47
N GLY A 233 8.70 -0.05 20.62
CA GLY A 233 10.04 0.52 20.42
C GLY A 233 10.41 0.77 18.96
N ARG A 234 9.48 0.57 18.01
CA ARG A 234 9.68 0.90 16.59
C ARG A 234 9.28 2.33 16.29
N THR A 235 9.79 2.86 15.19
CA THR A 235 9.41 4.16 14.64
C THR A 235 8.15 4.04 13.78
N PRO A 236 7.31 5.09 13.66
CA PRO A 236 6.20 5.10 12.70
C PRO A 236 6.62 4.74 11.28
N ARG A 237 7.78 5.23 10.82
CA ARG A 237 8.32 4.93 9.49
C ARG A 237 8.57 3.43 9.29
N GLU A 238 9.23 2.77 10.24
CA GLU A 238 9.51 1.33 10.14
C GLU A 238 8.24 0.50 10.04
N VAL A 239 7.17 0.90 10.73
CA VAL A 239 5.91 0.17 10.74
C VAL A 239 5.11 0.39 9.45
N ILE A 240 5.09 1.63 8.94
CA ILE A 240 4.47 1.97 7.66
C ILE A 240 5.12 1.19 6.51
N LEU A 241 6.46 1.17 6.47
CA LEU A 241 7.23 0.57 5.37
C LEU A 241 7.42 -0.96 5.47
N GLU A 242 7.00 -1.60 6.57
CA GLU A 242 7.29 -3.02 6.81
C GLU A 242 6.71 -3.95 5.75
N LYS A 243 5.49 -3.67 5.28
CA LYS A 243 4.74 -4.53 4.34
C LYS A 243 4.29 -3.80 3.07
N GLN A 244 4.82 -2.59 2.81
CA GLN A 244 4.42 -1.76 1.68
C GLN A 244 4.48 -2.51 0.35
N HIS A 245 5.63 -3.10 0.02
CA HIS A 245 5.80 -3.87 -1.21
C HIS A 245 4.79 -5.01 -1.38
N PHE A 246 4.46 -5.70 -0.29
CA PHE A 246 3.46 -6.76 -0.33
C PHE A 246 2.06 -6.20 -0.59
N ILE A 247 1.69 -5.10 0.07
CA ILE A 247 0.40 -4.45 -0.17
C ILE A 247 0.29 -3.98 -1.62
N ASP A 248 1.29 -3.26 -2.11
CA ASP A 248 1.29 -2.72 -3.47
C ASP A 248 1.26 -3.85 -4.52
N SER A 249 1.98 -4.95 -4.25
CA SER A 249 1.93 -6.13 -5.13
C SER A 249 0.54 -6.78 -5.13
N ASP A 250 -0.11 -6.94 -3.96
CA ASP A 250 -1.48 -7.49 -3.90
C ASP A 250 -2.44 -6.56 -4.66
N MET A 251 -2.37 -5.24 -4.43
CA MET A 251 -3.19 -4.24 -5.14
C MET A 251 -3.02 -4.34 -6.67
N LEU A 252 -1.78 -4.41 -7.16
CA LEU A 252 -1.51 -4.58 -8.60
C LEU A 252 -2.14 -5.89 -9.12
N THR A 253 -1.96 -7.02 -8.42
CA THR A 253 -2.55 -8.29 -8.88
C THR A 253 -4.07 -8.25 -8.93
N ARG A 254 -4.71 -7.51 -8.01
CA ARG A 254 -6.16 -7.29 -8.01
C ARG A 254 -6.61 -6.37 -9.16
N GLU A 255 -5.80 -5.39 -9.53
CA GLU A 255 -6.05 -4.53 -10.69
C GLU A 255 -5.98 -5.31 -12.00
N ILE A 256 -4.92 -6.11 -12.17
CA ILE A 256 -4.77 -7.01 -13.32
C ILE A 256 -5.95 -7.98 -13.39
N GLN A 257 -6.34 -8.56 -12.25
CA GLN A 257 -7.49 -9.45 -12.18
C GLN A 257 -8.78 -8.76 -12.63
N TRP A 258 -9.02 -7.52 -12.21
CA TRP A 258 -10.17 -6.75 -12.66
C TRP A 258 -10.12 -6.54 -14.18
N GLY A 259 -8.96 -6.15 -14.73
CA GLY A 259 -8.78 -6.01 -16.18
C GLY A 259 -9.08 -7.30 -16.95
N LEU A 260 -8.68 -8.46 -16.44
CA LEU A 260 -8.89 -9.76 -17.09
C LEU A 260 -10.35 -10.26 -17.01
N LEU A 261 -11.02 -10.05 -15.87
CA LEU A 261 -12.36 -10.58 -15.62
C LEU A 261 -13.48 -9.59 -15.96
N GLY A 262 -13.16 -8.30 -16.12
CA GLY A 262 -14.13 -7.22 -16.31
C GLY A 262 -14.97 -6.91 -15.06
N GLU A 263 -14.71 -7.58 -13.94
CA GLU A 263 -15.36 -7.37 -12.64
C GLU A 263 -14.32 -7.19 -11.53
N ALA A 264 -14.59 -6.28 -10.59
CA ALA A 264 -13.69 -6.03 -9.48
C ALA A 264 -13.61 -7.26 -8.55
N PRO A 265 -12.41 -7.63 -8.06
CA PRO A 265 -12.27 -8.78 -7.18
C PRO A 265 -13.01 -8.57 -5.85
N PRO A 266 -13.46 -9.66 -5.19
CA PRO A 266 -14.11 -9.57 -3.90
C PRO A 266 -13.26 -8.81 -2.85
N PRO A 267 -13.84 -7.78 -2.20
CA PRO A 267 -13.13 -6.98 -1.23
C PRO A 267 -12.91 -7.75 0.07
N LEU A 268 -11.88 -7.36 0.84
CA LEU A 268 -11.74 -7.86 2.21
C LEU A 268 -12.91 -7.39 3.08
N GLY A 269 -13.32 -8.29 3.98
CA GLY A 269 -14.26 -7.96 5.06
C GLY A 269 -13.62 -7.01 6.09
N ARG A 270 -14.39 -6.06 6.60
CA ARG A 270 -13.92 -5.08 7.61
C ARG A 270 -13.60 -5.71 8.96
N ASP A 271 -14.16 -6.87 9.22
CA ASP A 271 -13.91 -7.66 10.41
C ASP A 271 -12.63 -8.51 10.29
N SER A 272 -12.08 -8.66 9.08
CA SER A 272 -10.87 -9.46 8.84
C SER A 272 -9.64 -8.89 9.54
N ASN A 273 -8.72 -9.78 9.92
CA ASN A 273 -7.46 -9.43 10.53
C ASN A 273 -6.60 -8.55 9.60
N ALA A 274 -6.60 -8.87 8.30
CA ALA A 274 -5.87 -8.11 7.29
C ALA A 274 -6.40 -6.67 7.17
N TYR A 275 -7.72 -6.45 7.12
CA TYR A 275 -8.27 -5.09 7.10
C TYR A 275 -7.87 -4.27 8.33
N LYS A 276 -7.86 -4.90 9.52
CA LYS A 276 -7.55 -4.24 10.79
C LYS A 276 -6.05 -3.94 10.94
N SER A 277 -5.19 -4.91 10.64
CA SER A 277 -3.80 -4.92 11.10
C SER A 277 -2.75 -5.21 10.04
N ALA A 278 -3.14 -5.37 8.76
CA ALA A 278 -2.16 -5.42 7.69
C ALA A 278 -1.39 -4.10 7.57
N GLY A 279 -0.26 -4.13 6.86
CA GLY A 279 0.53 -2.94 6.61
C GLY A 279 -0.17 -1.92 5.74
N PHE A 280 0.59 -0.88 5.42
CA PHE A 280 0.16 0.28 4.65
C PHE A 280 0.57 0.06 3.21
N GLY A 281 -0.34 0.31 2.27
CA GLY A 281 0.04 0.46 0.88
C GLY A 281 0.47 1.89 0.61
N SER A 282 0.92 2.12 -0.60
CA SER A 282 1.49 3.40 -0.96
C SER A 282 0.44 4.52 -1.04
N GLN A 283 -0.84 4.22 -1.28
CA GLN A 283 -1.90 5.22 -1.34
C GLN A 283 -2.28 5.73 0.06
N GLU A 284 -2.49 4.82 1.01
CA GLU A 284 -2.74 5.16 2.41
C GLU A 284 -1.54 5.92 3.00
N PHE A 285 -0.32 5.53 2.65
CA PHE A 285 0.87 6.27 3.08
C PHE A 285 0.90 7.70 2.54
N ALA A 286 0.53 7.92 1.27
CA ALA A 286 0.44 9.27 0.71
C ALA A 286 -0.62 10.12 1.46
N VAL A 287 -1.81 9.56 1.68
CA VAL A 287 -2.87 10.20 2.48
C VAL A 287 -2.38 10.56 3.88
N TYR A 288 -1.75 9.60 4.56
CA TYR A 288 -1.16 9.78 5.88
C TYR A 288 -0.16 10.94 5.92
N TYR A 289 0.72 10.98 4.92
CA TYR A 289 1.78 11.97 4.81
C TYR A 289 1.23 13.38 4.66
N HIS A 290 0.23 13.57 3.79
CA HIS A 290 -0.43 14.84 3.58
C HIS A 290 -1.23 15.28 4.82
N LEU A 291 -1.94 14.36 5.47
CA LEU A 291 -2.67 14.64 6.70
C LEU A 291 -1.75 15.16 7.81
N CYS A 292 -0.61 14.51 8.06
CA CYS A 292 0.34 14.94 9.08
C CYS A 292 0.80 16.38 8.86
N ARG A 293 1.18 16.71 7.62
CA ARG A 293 1.64 18.06 7.25
C ARG A 293 0.52 19.09 7.33
N TYR A 294 -0.69 18.72 6.92
CA TYR A 294 -1.89 19.55 7.07
C TYR A 294 -2.09 19.93 8.54
N LEU A 295 -2.15 18.95 9.44
CA LEU A 295 -2.37 19.21 10.87
C LEU A 295 -1.27 20.07 11.50
N VAL A 296 0.00 19.83 11.14
CA VAL A 296 1.12 20.66 11.62
C VAL A 296 0.99 22.10 11.09
N ARG A 297 0.64 22.29 9.81
CA ARG A 297 0.42 23.61 9.22
C ARG A 297 -0.71 24.37 9.91
N GLU A 298 -1.86 23.72 10.12
CA GLU A 298 -3.01 24.34 10.78
C GLU A 298 -2.69 24.71 12.23
N CYS A 299 -1.97 23.84 12.95
CA CYS A 299 -1.49 24.13 14.31
C CYS A 299 -0.57 25.34 14.37
N LEU A 300 0.45 25.40 13.51
CA LEU A 300 1.39 26.53 13.46
C LEU A 300 0.70 27.85 13.06
N THR A 301 -0.30 27.78 12.17
CA THR A 301 -1.07 28.94 11.72
C THR A 301 -1.93 29.50 12.86
N LEU A 302 -2.61 28.62 13.62
CA LEU A 302 -3.38 29.02 14.79
C LEU A 302 -2.49 29.69 15.86
N LEU A 303 -1.37 29.04 16.19
CA LEU A 303 -0.42 29.55 17.18
C LEU A 303 0.21 30.89 16.80
N LYS A 304 0.39 31.16 15.50
CA LYS A 304 0.83 32.48 14.98
C LYS A 304 -0.24 33.55 15.19
N ARG A 305 -1.52 33.24 14.94
CA ARG A 305 -2.64 34.18 15.15
C ARG A 305 -2.76 34.60 16.62
N ASP A 306 -2.67 33.65 17.54
CA ASP A 306 -2.72 33.93 18.99
C ASP A 306 -1.59 34.88 19.41
N SER A 307 -0.39 34.70 18.83
CA SER A 307 0.77 35.55 19.11
C SER A 307 0.62 36.99 18.58
N GLY A 308 -0.18 37.18 17.51
CA GLY A 308 -0.44 38.49 16.92
C GLY A 308 -1.51 39.29 17.68
N LEU A 309 -2.51 38.61 18.24
CA LEU A 309 -3.57 39.22 19.06
C LEU A 309 -3.02 39.77 20.40
N ASP A 310 -2.00 39.12 20.98
CA ASP A 310 -1.31 39.61 22.17
C ASP A 310 -0.42 40.84 21.88
N ALA A 311 0.12 40.96 20.66
CA ALA A 311 0.97 42.08 20.28
C ALA A 311 0.19 43.38 20.03
N ASP A 312 -1.01 43.31 19.42
CA ASP A 312 -1.87 44.48 19.20
C ASP A 312 -2.49 45.01 20.50
N SER A 313 -2.69 44.14 21.50
CA SER A 313 -3.22 44.52 22.82
C SER A 313 -2.22 45.32 23.68
N LEU A 314 -0.93 45.31 23.33
CA LEU A 314 0.12 46.09 24.00
C LEU A 314 0.31 47.50 23.40
N SER A 315 -0.39 47.82 22.30
CA SER A 315 -0.27 49.11 21.59
C SER A 315 -1.25 50.19 22.09
N THR A 316 -2.32 49.84 22.81
CA THR A 316 -3.34 50.79 23.26
C THR A 316 -3.72 50.64 24.74
N GLY A 317 -2.84 51.17 25.60
CA GLY A 317 -3.12 51.88 26.85
C GLY A 317 -4.25 51.47 27.83
N ARG A 318 -3.82 51.26 29.09
CA ARG A 318 -4.54 51.43 30.38
C ARG A 318 -5.81 50.60 30.62
N TYR A 319 -5.72 49.64 31.54
CA TYR A 319 -6.64 49.57 32.69
C TYR A 319 -5.96 48.97 33.92
N SER A 320 -6.22 49.63 35.04
CA SER A 320 -5.77 49.35 36.40
C SER A 320 -6.45 48.12 37.02
N GLY A 321 -5.64 47.31 37.71
CA GLY A 321 -5.92 46.47 38.89
C GLY A 321 -7.31 45.87 39.13
N ARG A 322 -7.35 44.54 39.29
CA ARG A 322 -7.99 43.86 40.42
C ARG A 322 -7.57 42.39 40.48
N GLU A 323 -6.90 42.01 41.57
CA GLU A 323 -6.69 40.63 41.98
C GLU A 323 -8.02 39.99 42.45
N ASP A 324 -8.02 38.66 42.50
CA ASP A 324 -9.02 37.73 43.02
C ASP A 324 -10.29 37.48 42.19
N SER A 325 -10.31 36.34 41.50
CA SER A 325 -11.19 35.22 41.87
C SER A 325 -10.84 33.97 41.06
N THR A 326 -10.52 32.90 41.78
CA THR A 326 -10.66 31.51 41.33
C THR A 326 -12.07 31.28 40.79
N ASP A 327 -12.21 30.93 39.51
CA ASP A 327 -13.44 30.33 39.00
C ASP A 327 -13.11 29.23 37.99
N GLU A 328 -13.43 28.02 38.40
CA GLU A 328 -13.50 26.82 37.56
C GLU A 328 -14.75 26.92 36.68
N CYS A 329 -14.60 27.16 35.38
CA CYS A 329 -15.42 26.64 34.28
C CYS A 329 -15.38 27.58 33.07
N SER A 330 -14.64 27.17 32.03
CA SER A 330 -14.91 27.64 30.67
C SER A 330 -14.41 26.56 29.70
N GLY A 331 -15.37 25.89 29.05
CA GLY A 331 -15.13 24.89 28.01
C GLY A 331 -14.50 25.53 26.77
N GLY A 332 -13.18 25.73 26.83
CA GLY A 332 -12.36 25.89 25.64
C GLY A 332 -12.02 24.50 25.09
N GLU A 333 -12.25 24.28 23.80
CA GLU A 333 -11.73 23.08 23.13
C GLU A 333 -10.21 23.05 23.31
N SER A 334 -9.67 21.92 23.79
CA SER A 334 -8.22 21.75 23.84
C SER A 334 -7.65 21.83 22.43
N LEU A 335 -6.41 22.33 22.26
CA LEU A 335 -5.70 22.29 20.98
C LEU A 335 -5.70 20.88 20.36
N VAL A 336 -5.65 19.84 21.21
CA VAL A 336 -5.74 18.44 20.80
C VAL A 336 -7.11 18.12 20.20
N ASP A 337 -8.19 18.57 20.85
CA ASP A 337 -9.56 18.29 20.40
C ASP A 337 -9.89 19.07 19.11
N TRP A 338 -9.36 20.29 18.98
CA TRP A 338 -9.45 21.06 17.74
C TRP A 338 -8.72 20.38 16.58
N LEU A 339 -7.48 19.92 16.78
CA LEU A 339 -6.73 19.17 15.76
C LEU A 339 -7.41 17.85 15.39
N GLU A 340 -8.07 17.19 16.36
CA GLU A 340 -8.85 15.99 16.12
C GLU A 340 -10.05 16.28 15.21
N SER A 341 -10.79 17.35 15.47
CA SER A 341 -11.88 17.81 14.58
C SER A 341 -11.38 18.15 13.18
N MET A 342 -10.24 18.84 13.05
CA MET A 342 -9.62 19.16 11.75
C MET A 342 -9.22 17.89 10.98
N LYS A 343 -8.70 16.88 11.67
CA LYS A 343 -8.36 15.58 11.08
C LYS A 343 -9.60 14.88 10.52
N GLU A 344 -10.68 14.82 11.31
CA GLU A 344 -11.93 14.16 10.88
C GLU A 344 -12.56 14.87 9.68
N ALA A 345 -12.58 16.21 9.66
CA ALA A 345 -13.06 16.98 8.52
C ALA A 345 -12.22 16.68 7.26
N TRP A 346 -10.89 16.76 7.37
CA TRP A 346 -9.98 16.51 6.25
C TRP A 346 -10.09 15.10 5.67
N LEU A 347 -10.34 14.09 6.51
CA LEU A 347 -10.52 12.71 6.06
C LEU A 347 -11.90 12.42 5.46
N SER A 348 -12.91 13.26 5.74
CA SER A 348 -14.30 13.04 5.34
C SER A 348 -14.78 13.91 4.17
N GLU A 349 -14.01 14.94 3.81
CA GLU A 349 -14.35 15.88 2.74
C GLU A 349 -13.53 15.65 1.45
N PRO A 350 -14.07 16.00 0.27
CA PRO A 350 -13.34 16.06 -0.99
C PRO A 350 -12.05 16.89 -0.87
N ASN A 351 -10.96 16.38 -1.44
CA ASN A 351 -9.65 17.02 -1.29
C ASN A 351 -8.96 17.23 -2.64
N GLU A 352 -8.57 18.47 -2.94
CA GLU A 352 -7.91 18.84 -4.20
C GLU A 352 -6.58 18.10 -4.43
N VAL A 353 -5.84 17.75 -3.37
CA VAL A 353 -4.59 17.00 -3.47
C VAL A 353 -4.81 15.61 -4.08
N PHE A 354 -6.02 15.07 -3.94
CA PHE A 354 -6.40 13.75 -4.45
C PHE A 354 -7.48 13.87 -5.53
N ASP A 355 -7.39 14.90 -6.38
CA ASP A 355 -8.30 15.14 -7.51
C ASP A 355 -9.78 15.16 -7.08
N GLY A 356 -10.07 15.76 -5.92
CA GLY A 356 -11.42 15.85 -5.36
C GLY A 356 -11.92 14.56 -4.71
N ARG A 357 -11.11 13.49 -4.63
CA ARG A 357 -11.46 12.27 -3.90
C ARG A 357 -11.44 12.53 -2.38
N ILE A 358 -12.25 11.76 -1.65
CA ILE A 358 -12.29 11.81 -0.18
C ILE A 358 -11.12 10.98 0.36
N PRO A 359 -10.17 11.55 1.14
CA PRO A 359 -8.98 10.82 1.58
C PRO A 359 -9.29 9.57 2.41
N GLY A 360 -10.30 9.64 3.29
CA GLY A 360 -10.75 8.48 4.05
C GLY A 360 -11.28 7.33 3.17
N ALA A 361 -11.84 7.65 2.00
CA ALA A 361 -12.28 6.63 1.04
C ALA A 361 -11.10 5.92 0.35
N ILE A 362 -10.00 6.65 0.07
CA ILE A 362 -8.77 6.06 -0.47
C ILE A 362 -8.19 5.05 0.52
N ILE A 363 -8.07 5.44 1.79
CA ILE A 363 -7.63 4.54 2.88
C ILE A 363 -8.52 3.30 2.94
N GLU A 364 -9.84 3.49 2.90
CA GLU A 364 -10.80 2.39 2.97
C GLU A 364 -10.68 1.41 1.81
N ILE A 365 -10.54 1.92 0.59
CA ILE A 365 -10.39 1.13 -0.64
C ILE A 365 -9.11 0.28 -0.58
N GLU A 366 -7.98 0.89 -0.23
CA GLU A 366 -6.71 0.18 -0.14
C GLU A 366 -6.74 -0.87 0.98
N ARG A 367 -7.30 -0.55 2.15
CA ARG A 367 -7.49 -1.51 3.26
C ARG A 367 -8.39 -2.68 2.90
N ARG A 368 -9.37 -2.47 2.03
CA ARG A 368 -10.24 -3.53 1.49
C ARG A 368 -9.62 -4.28 0.32
N ARG A 369 -8.42 -3.88 -0.13
CA ARG A 369 -7.70 -4.42 -1.30
C ARG A 369 -8.53 -4.34 -2.58
N ILE A 370 -9.23 -3.22 -2.75
CA ILE A 370 -9.98 -2.90 -3.95
C ILE A 370 -9.09 -1.99 -4.80
N PRO A 371 -8.76 -2.32 -6.05
CA PRO A 371 -8.04 -1.40 -6.92
C PRO A 371 -8.79 -0.07 -7.05
N LEU A 372 -8.08 1.06 -7.00
CA LEU A 372 -8.72 2.34 -7.31
C LEU A 372 -9.08 2.33 -8.80
N PRO A 373 -10.34 2.61 -9.17
CA PRO A 373 -10.65 2.89 -10.56
C PRO A 373 -9.84 4.12 -10.98
N MET A 374 -9.16 4.03 -12.13
CA MET A 374 -8.68 5.22 -12.83
C MET A 374 -9.90 6.10 -13.12
N SER A 375 -9.81 7.38 -12.79
CA SER A 375 -10.81 8.35 -13.22
C SER A 375 -10.77 8.49 -14.74
N GLU A 376 -11.89 8.88 -15.37
CA GLU A 376 -11.93 9.15 -16.82
C GLU A 376 -10.84 10.15 -17.22
N GLU A 377 -10.58 11.17 -16.40
CA GLU A 377 -9.53 12.18 -16.62
C GLU A 377 -8.09 11.64 -16.50
N GLU A 378 -7.84 10.60 -15.70
CA GLU A 378 -6.53 9.95 -15.60
C GLU A 378 -6.26 9.05 -16.81
N ILE A 379 -7.30 8.37 -17.33
CA ILE A 379 -7.24 7.63 -18.60
C ILE A 379 -6.87 8.57 -19.75
N PHE A 380 -7.50 9.76 -19.82
CA PHE A 380 -7.20 10.77 -20.84
C PHE A 380 -5.83 11.48 -20.67
N ARG A 381 -5.19 11.42 -19.49
CA ARG A 381 -3.89 12.08 -19.23
C ARG A 381 -2.68 11.19 -19.50
N GLU A 382 -2.81 9.87 -19.44
CA GLU A 382 -1.71 8.95 -19.80
C GLU A 382 -1.62 8.68 -21.29
N GLU A 383 -2.69 8.96 -22.04
CA GLU A 383 -2.79 8.66 -23.44
C GLU A 383 -3.04 9.95 -24.24
N GLU A 384 -2.02 10.43 -24.98
CA GLU A 384 -2.24 11.06 -26.31
C GLU A 384 -2.81 10.00 -27.29
N LEU A 385 -3.82 9.27 -26.85
CA LEU A 385 -4.66 8.34 -27.59
C LEU A 385 -5.39 9.09 -28.70
N SER A 386 -5.13 8.80 -29.98
CA SER A 386 -5.94 9.35 -31.05
C SER A 386 -7.41 8.95 -30.85
N GLU A 387 -8.34 9.86 -31.21
CA GLU A 387 -9.79 9.65 -31.09
C GLU A 387 -10.25 8.33 -31.76
N ASP A 388 -9.51 7.86 -32.78
CA ASP A 388 -9.75 6.60 -33.48
C ASP A 388 -9.45 5.36 -32.61
N LEU A 389 -8.49 5.43 -31.67
CA LEU A 389 -8.22 4.32 -30.73
C LEU A 389 -9.26 4.27 -29.62
N VAL A 390 -9.75 5.43 -29.16
CA VAL A 390 -10.85 5.52 -28.18
C VAL A 390 -12.15 5.01 -28.81
N GLU A 391 -12.44 5.37 -30.05
CA GLU A 391 -13.60 4.85 -30.78
C GLU A 391 -13.46 3.35 -31.05
N ARG A 392 -12.25 2.85 -31.30
CA ARG A 392 -11.96 1.40 -31.37
C ARG A 392 -12.13 0.73 -30.01
N ILE A 393 -11.66 1.26 -28.89
CA ILE A 393 -11.85 0.64 -27.56
C ILE A 393 -13.33 0.56 -27.21
N LEU A 394 -14.07 1.64 -27.42
CA LEU A 394 -15.52 1.70 -27.14
C LEU A 394 -16.34 0.79 -28.06
N THR A 395 -15.96 0.65 -29.34
CA THR A 395 -16.59 -0.33 -30.25
C THR A 395 -16.08 -1.76 -30.07
N LYS A 396 -14.89 -1.95 -29.49
CA LYS A 396 -14.26 -3.26 -29.21
C LYS A 396 -14.59 -3.87 -27.85
N ILE A 397 -15.47 -3.26 -27.05
CA ILE A 397 -16.18 -3.95 -25.94
C ILE A 397 -16.97 -5.20 -26.44
N LYS A 398 -17.01 -5.44 -27.76
CA LYS A 398 -17.43 -6.70 -28.39
C LYS A 398 -16.31 -7.55 -29.03
N ILE A 399 -15.06 -7.51 -28.55
CA ILE A 399 -14.02 -8.41 -29.07
C ILE A 399 -13.87 -9.68 -28.22
N ALA A 400 -13.79 -10.80 -28.94
CA ALA A 400 -13.73 -12.15 -28.40
C ALA A 400 -12.42 -12.43 -27.64
N PRO A 401 -12.44 -13.32 -26.63
CA PRO A 401 -11.34 -13.61 -25.69
C PRO A 401 -9.96 -14.02 -26.27
N ARG A 402 -9.85 -14.15 -27.59
CA ARG A 402 -8.67 -14.71 -28.25
C ARG A 402 -7.56 -13.69 -28.55
N GLU A 403 -7.90 -12.41 -28.73
CA GLU A 403 -6.92 -11.37 -29.07
C GLU A 403 -6.14 -10.87 -27.83
N ILE A 404 -6.74 -10.90 -26.63
CA ILE A 404 -6.04 -10.60 -25.36
C ILE A 404 -4.92 -11.63 -25.09
N ARG A 405 -5.09 -12.88 -25.55
CA ARG A 405 -4.14 -13.97 -25.29
C ARG A 405 -2.79 -13.80 -26.00
N GLU A 406 -2.72 -13.04 -27.10
CA GLU A 406 -1.49 -12.90 -27.90
C GLU A 406 -0.62 -11.69 -27.49
N GLU A 407 -1.20 -10.59 -27.02
CA GLU A 407 -0.39 -9.46 -26.48
C GLU A 407 0.16 -9.72 -25.06
N PHE A 408 -0.54 -10.50 -24.24
CA PHE A 408 -0.09 -10.87 -22.88
C PHE A 408 0.86 -12.10 -22.85
N ALA A 409 1.16 -12.71 -24.00
CA ALA A 409 2.03 -13.89 -24.08
C ALA A 409 3.53 -13.62 -23.78
N SER A 410 3.94 -12.35 -23.60
CA SER A 410 5.32 -11.99 -23.24
C SER A 410 5.61 -11.93 -21.73
N TYR A 411 4.61 -12.16 -20.86
CA TYR A 411 4.72 -12.10 -19.38
C TYR A 411 5.59 -13.19 -18.72
N ARG A 412 6.42 -13.91 -19.49
CA ARG A 412 7.47 -14.80 -18.96
C ARG A 412 8.72 -14.04 -18.46
N GLY A 413 8.70 -12.71 -18.48
CA GLY A 413 9.82 -11.83 -18.12
C GLY A 413 9.75 -11.16 -16.74
N MET A 414 8.92 -11.65 -15.80
CA MET A 414 8.74 -11.03 -14.48
C MET A 414 10.02 -10.93 -13.62
N ASP A 415 11.10 -11.64 -13.95
CA ASP A 415 12.42 -11.45 -13.32
C ASP A 415 13.06 -10.07 -13.59
N LYS A 416 12.47 -9.24 -14.47
CA LYS A 416 13.03 -7.94 -14.88
C LYS A 416 12.25 -6.71 -14.43
N MET A 417 11.05 -6.85 -13.85
CA MET A 417 10.31 -5.69 -13.32
C MET A 417 10.77 -5.33 -11.91
N ASN A 418 11.97 -4.74 -11.84
CA ASN A 418 12.36 -3.95 -10.68
C ASN A 418 11.70 -2.57 -10.80
N GLY A 419 10.55 -2.39 -10.15
CA GLY A 419 10.18 -1.16 -9.45
C GLY A 419 9.91 0.15 -10.21
N GLU A 420 9.79 0.19 -11.54
CA GLU A 420 9.65 1.48 -12.26
C GLU A 420 8.25 1.82 -12.82
N ASP A 421 7.34 0.85 -12.99
CA ASP A 421 6.03 1.10 -13.64
C ASP A 421 4.80 0.74 -12.76
N LEU A 422 4.82 1.10 -11.47
CA LEU A 422 3.64 0.96 -10.59
C LEU A 422 2.88 2.30 -10.47
N GLY A 423 1.85 2.48 -11.29
CA GLY A 423 0.73 3.40 -11.05
C GLY A 423 1.01 4.91 -11.15
N PRO A 424 -0.05 5.74 -10.99
CA PRO A 424 -0.01 7.17 -11.28
C PRO A 424 1.07 7.88 -10.47
N ARG A 425 2.19 8.15 -11.15
CA ARG A 425 3.28 9.06 -10.81
C ARG A 425 3.58 9.18 -9.31
N PHE A 426 4.14 8.11 -8.74
CA PHE A 426 4.97 8.13 -7.51
C PHE A 426 6.20 9.05 -7.60
N LYS A 427 6.46 9.68 -8.77
CA LYS A 427 7.58 10.59 -9.05
C LYS A 427 7.75 11.75 -8.07
N TYR A 428 6.71 12.14 -7.32
CA TYR A 428 6.76 13.29 -6.41
C TYR A 428 7.06 12.97 -4.93
N LEU A 429 7.12 11.68 -4.56
CA LEU A 429 7.39 11.26 -3.18
C LEU A 429 8.88 11.00 -2.89
N ASP A 430 9.74 10.98 -3.92
CA ASP A 430 11.17 10.65 -3.82
C ASP A 430 12.13 11.82 -4.11
N ILE A 431 11.63 13.03 -4.41
CA ILE A 431 12.46 14.19 -4.75
C ILE A 431 12.59 15.12 -3.55
N PRO A 432 13.75 15.19 -2.86
CA PRO A 432 14.08 16.37 -2.08
C PRO A 432 14.38 17.53 -3.04
N GLU A 433 13.82 18.72 -2.79
CA GLU A 433 14.06 19.92 -3.62
C GLU A 433 15.53 20.37 -3.53
N SER A 434 16.30 19.87 -2.55
CA SER A 434 17.76 20.08 -2.46
C SER A 434 18.52 18.99 -1.69
N GLU A 435 19.84 18.90 -1.94
CA GLU A 435 20.75 17.96 -1.28
C GLU A 435 20.89 18.15 0.24
N GLU A 436 20.43 19.28 0.78
CA GLU A 436 20.44 19.60 2.21
C GLU A 436 19.20 19.07 2.98
N GLU A 437 18.14 18.66 2.28
CA GLU A 437 16.81 18.41 2.87
C GLU A 437 16.59 17.00 3.44
N GLY A 438 17.49 16.07 3.17
CA GLY A 438 17.60 14.83 3.94
C GLY A 438 16.41 13.87 3.89
N PHE A 439 16.53 12.85 4.73
CA PHE A 439 16.01 11.49 4.63
C PHE A 439 14.48 11.27 4.83
N VAL A 440 13.65 12.26 4.47
CA VAL A 440 12.26 12.30 4.94
C VAL A 440 11.28 11.60 3.99
N LEU A 441 11.62 11.52 2.71
CA LEU A 441 10.72 11.23 1.60
C LEU A 441 11.27 10.08 0.74
N SER A 442 11.14 8.86 1.23
CA SER A 442 11.62 7.69 0.51
C SER A 442 10.94 6.40 0.99
N SER A 443 10.72 5.44 0.08
CA SER A 443 10.34 4.06 0.41
C SER A 443 11.48 3.25 1.05
N TYR A 444 12.72 3.73 0.99
CA TYR A 444 13.88 3.07 1.58
C TYR A 444 13.91 3.18 3.10
N ARG A 445 14.21 2.08 3.78
CA ARG A 445 14.22 2.00 5.25
C ARG A 445 15.46 2.64 5.85
N THR A 446 16.57 2.66 5.10
CA THR A 446 17.87 3.18 5.56
C THR A 446 18.51 4.16 4.58
N ARG A 447 19.40 5.03 5.10
CA ARG A 447 20.12 6.03 4.28
C ARG A 447 21.02 5.39 3.24
N GLU A 448 21.52 4.23 3.56
CA GLU A 448 22.37 3.40 2.74
C GLU A 448 21.57 2.81 1.57
N GLU A 449 20.36 2.29 1.81
CA GLU A 449 19.45 1.82 0.76
C GLU A 449 19.08 2.93 -0.23
N TRP A 450 18.72 4.11 0.25
CA TRP A 450 18.41 5.26 -0.61
C TRP A 450 19.62 5.74 -1.43
N LYS A 451 20.80 5.82 -0.82
CA LYS A 451 22.03 6.19 -1.56
C LYS A 451 22.35 5.15 -2.62
N ALA A 452 22.22 3.86 -2.31
CA ALA A 452 22.45 2.78 -3.25
C ALA A 452 21.46 2.84 -4.43
N ALA A 453 20.19 3.14 -4.16
CA ALA A 453 19.19 3.35 -5.19
C ALA A 453 19.45 4.58 -6.06
N LYS A 454 19.84 5.72 -5.46
CA LYS A 454 20.22 6.94 -6.20
C LYS A 454 21.40 6.67 -7.13
N ILE A 455 22.38 5.88 -6.68
CA ILE A 455 23.53 5.45 -7.50
C ILE A 455 23.06 4.54 -8.65
N LYS A 456 22.22 3.53 -8.37
CA LYS A 456 21.66 2.64 -9.40
C LYS A 456 20.87 3.40 -10.45
N ARG A 457 20.01 4.33 -10.02
CA ARG A 457 19.19 5.17 -10.91
C ARG A 457 20.05 6.08 -11.78
N LYS A 458 21.05 6.75 -11.21
CA LYS A 458 22.00 7.55 -11.98
C LYS A 458 22.71 6.72 -13.06
N ALA A 459 23.15 5.50 -12.71
CA ALA A 459 23.78 4.59 -13.67
C ALA A 459 22.80 4.08 -14.75
N LEU A 460 21.52 3.94 -14.42
CA LEU A 460 20.46 3.57 -15.36
C LEU A 460 20.15 4.73 -16.32
N ASP A 461 20.01 5.94 -15.80
CA ASP A 461 19.77 7.17 -16.58
C ASP A 461 20.93 7.41 -17.56
N GLU A 462 22.19 7.28 -17.10
CA GLU A 462 23.39 7.36 -17.95
C GLU A 462 23.37 6.31 -19.07
N LYS A 463 22.91 5.08 -18.78
CA LYS A 463 22.79 4.01 -19.77
C LYS A 463 21.67 4.29 -20.79
N TYR A 464 20.57 4.88 -20.37
CA TYR A 464 19.48 5.26 -21.28
C TYR A 464 19.85 6.44 -22.17
N GLU A 465 20.62 7.42 -21.67
CA GLU A 465 21.18 8.49 -22.49
C GLU A 465 22.16 7.94 -23.54
N GLU A 466 22.99 6.96 -23.18
CA GLU A 466 23.88 6.29 -24.13
C GLU A 466 23.11 5.55 -25.25
N ILE A 467 22.01 4.88 -24.90
CA ILE A 467 21.14 4.20 -25.87
C ILE A 467 20.47 5.23 -26.81
N ARG A 468 19.88 6.31 -26.26
CA ARG A 468 19.26 7.36 -27.09
C ARG A 468 20.26 8.06 -28.01
N SER A 469 21.49 8.26 -27.56
CA SER A 469 22.55 8.84 -28.39
C SER A 469 22.91 7.94 -29.56
N LYS A 470 22.95 6.61 -29.35
CA LYS A 470 23.21 5.63 -30.40
C LYS A 470 22.06 5.54 -31.39
N ASP A 471 20.81 5.58 -30.92
CA ASP A 471 19.63 5.56 -31.78
C ASP A 471 19.57 6.83 -32.67
N GLN A 472 19.96 8.00 -32.14
CA GLN A 472 20.08 9.24 -32.93
C GLN A 472 21.21 9.18 -33.98
N GLU A 473 22.35 8.53 -33.67
CA GLU A 473 23.43 8.31 -34.64
C GLU A 473 23.01 7.33 -35.75
N THR A 474 22.30 6.25 -35.43
CA THR A 474 21.80 5.30 -36.45
C THR A 474 20.71 5.89 -37.35
N THR A 475 19.87 6.79 -36.82
CA THR A 475 18.84 7.46 -37.63
C THR A 475 19.45 8.48 -38.62
N LEU A 476 20.64 9.00 -38.33
CA LEU A 476 21.38 9.89 -39.23
C LEU A 476 22.16 9.12 -40.30
N GLU A 477 22.63 7.90 -40.01
CA GLU A 477 23.30 7.03 -41.01
C GLU A 477 22.29 6.39 -42.00
N GLU A 478 21.05 6.11 -41.60
CA GLU A 478 20.02 5.54 -42.49
C GLU A 478 19.37 6.59 -43.43
N GLY A 479 19.63 7.88 -43.23
CA GLY A 479 19.08 8.98 -44.02
C GLY A 479 19.82 9.30 -45.33
N GLU A 480 20.97 8.66 -45.62
CA GLU A 480 21.82 9.01 -46.77
C GLU A 480 21.72 8.07 -47.99
N ASP A 481 20.96 6.96 -47.93
CA ASP A 481 21.06 5.88 -48.94
C ASP A 481 19.79 5.57 -49.78
N GLU A 482 18.82 6.48 -49.90
CA GLU A 482 17.71 6.33 -50.87
C GLU A 482 17.84 7.26 -52.09
N GLY A 483 18.81 6.93 -52.95
CA GLY A 483 19.01 7.54 -54.26
C GLY A 483 18.98 6.53 -55.41
N GLY A 484 17.79 6.18 -55.90
CA GLY A 484 17.55 5.51 -57.20
C GLY A 484 17.30 4.00 -57.12
N THR A 485 16.26 3.42 -57.70
CA THR A 485 15.94 3.48 -59.14
C THR A 485 14.54 2.89 -59.37
N ARG A 486 13.68 3.60 -60.11
CA ARG A 486 12.41 3.10 -60.67
C ARG A 486 12.71 2.24 -61.89
N VAL A 487 12.15 1.03 -62.00
CA VAL A 487 11.82 0.41 -63.30
C VAL A 487 10.50 -0.37 -63.21
N HIS A 488 9.53 0.14 -63.97
CA HIS A 488 8.25 -0.37 -64.50
C HIS A 488 7.24 -1.13 -63.64
#